data_AF-A0AAE0A049-F1
#
_entry.id   AF-A0AAE0A049-F1
#
_cell.length_a   1.000
_cell.length_b   1.000
_cell.length_c   1.000
_cell.angle_alpha   90.00
_cell.angle_beta   90.00
_cell.angle_gamma   90.00
#
_symmetry.space_group_name_H-M   'P 1'
#
loop_
_entity.id
_entity.type
_entity.pdbx_description
1 polymer ?
#
loop_
_entity_poly.entity_id
_entity_poly.type
_entity_poly.pdbx_seq_one_letter_code
_entity_poly.pdbx_strand_id
1 'polypeptide(L)'
;MGQVMGTTAQRMGVSLSPKVAEAMTILKGIEFTVESGLVPVLVESDSLGVVTLINSGTPNLAEIGLICKDVGARIFEGLLTGV
;
A
#
# COMPACT_ATOMS: atom_id res chain seq x y z
N MET A 1 10.07 -19.93 12.37
CA MET A 1 9.89 -18.55 11.88
C MET A 1 8.56 -18.05 12.42
N GLY A 2 8.57 -16.98 13.20
CA GLY A 2 7.33 -16.41 13.75
C GLY A 2 6.70 -15.49 12.71
N GLN A 3 5.41 -15.67 12.43
CA GLN A 3 4.64 -14.70 11.64
C GLN A 3 3.88 -13.80 12.62
N VAL A 4 3.96 -12.50 12.39
CA VAL A 4 3.25 -11.49 13.20
C VAL A 4 2.18 -10.87 12.32
N MET A 5 0.94 -10.84 12.79
CA MET A 5 -0.16 -10.17 12.10
C MET A 5 -0.30 -8.75 12.64
N GLY A 6 -0.07 -7.77 11.79
CA GLY A 6 -0.38 -6.36 12.06
C GLY A 6 -1.74 -5.99 11.46
N THR A 7 -2.51 -5.16 12.17
CA THR A 7 -3.73 -4.56 11.61
C THR A 7 -3.68 -3.05 11.79
N THR A 8 -4.16 -2.34 10.79
CA THR A 8 -4.29 -0.88 10.83
C THR A 8 -5.70 -0.51 10.39
N ALA A 9 -6.31 0.44 11.10
CA ALA A 9 -7.62 0.97 10.79
C ALA A 9 -7.50 2.47 10.63
N GLN A 10 -8.06 3.01 9.56
CA GLN A 10 -7.96 4.42 9.25
C GLN A 10 -9.30 5.04 8.98
N ARG A 11 -9.56 6.18 9.62
CA ARG A 11 -10.76 6.98 9.39
C ARG A 11 -10.51 7.89 8.20
N MET A 12 -11.22 7.65 7.10
CA MET A 12 -11.19 8.57 5.96
C MET A 12 -12.33 9.59 6.07
N GLY A 13 -12.00 10.87 6.03
CA GLY A 13 -12.95 11.98 6.19
C GLY A 13 -13.57 12.49 4.88
N VAL A 14 -13.31 11.83 3.74
CA VAL A 14 -13.69 12.31 2.41
C VAL A 14 -14.40 11.20 1.64
N SER A 15 -15.36 11.57 0.80
CA SER A 15 -16.07 10.67 -0.13
C SER A 15 -15.14 10.25 -1.27
N LEU A 16 -14.16 9.41 -0.95
CA LEU A 16 -13.28 8.79 -1.94
C LEU A 16 -14.01 7.67 -2.66
N SER A 17 -13.65 7.44 -3.93
CA SER A 17 -14.12 6.25 -4.62
C SER A 17 -13.59 4.99 -3.90
N PRO A 18 -14.34 3.87 -3.91
CA PRO A 18 -13.91 2.64 -3.23
C PRO A 18 -12.49 2.19 -3.59
N LYS A 19 -12.10 2.34 -4.87
CA LYS A 19 -10.75 1.99 -5.34
C LYS A 19 -9.66 2.88 -4.76
N VAL A 20 -9.93 4.18 -4.59
CA VAL A 20 -8.99 5.13 -3.97
C VAL A 20 -8.86 4.84 -2.47
N ALA A 21 -9.97 4.55 -1.80
CA ALA A 21 -9.98 4.17 -0.39
C ALA A 21 -9.11 2.95 -0.09
N GLU A 22 -9.24 1.94 -0.94
CA GLU A 22 -8.49 0.69 -0.82
C GLU A 22 -7.00 0.88 -1.13
N ALA A 23 -6.66 1.59 -2.21
CA ALA A 23 -5.27 1.91 -2.54
C ALA A 23 -4.59 2.72 -1.41
N MET A 24 -5.31 3.68 -0.80
CA MET A 24 -4.81 4.42 0.37
C MET A 24 -4.58 3.52 1.57
N THR A 25 -5.48 2.58 1.81
CA THR A 25 -5.37 1.61 2.91
C THR A 25 -4.13 0.72 2.72
N ILE A 26 -3.87 0.27 1.49
CA ILE A 26 -2.65 -0.49 1.14
C ILE A 26 -1.40 0.35 1.39
N LEU A 27 -1.35 1.59 0.88
CA LEU A 27 -0.20 2.49 1.09
C LEU A 27 0.12 2.64 2.58
N LYS A 28 -0.91 2.90 3.38
CA LYS A 28 -0.77 3.15 4.81
C LYS A 28 -0.41 1.88 5.59
N GLY A 29 -0.90 0.72 5.16
CA GLY A 29 -0.47 -0.57 5.68
C GLY A 29 1.01 -0.82 5.40
N ILE A 30 1.49 -0.52 4.20
CA ILE A 30 2.91 -0.64 3.84
C ILE A 30 3.76 0.33 4.66
N GLU A 31 3.37 1.61 4.80
CA GLU A 31 4.09 2.58 5.63
C GLU A 31 4.22 2.08 7.08
N PHE A 32 3.13 1.63 7.68
CA PHE A 32 3.16 1.05 9.03
C PHE A 32 4.13 -0.13 9.14
N THR A 33 4.13 -1.00 8.13
CA THR A 33 4.94 -2.22 8.12
C THR A 33 6.44 -1.88 7.99
N VAL A 34 6.78 -0.91 7.15
CA VAL A 34 8.16 -0.39 6.99
C VAL A 34 8.61 0.31 8.26
N GLU A 35 7.80 1.22 8.83
CA GLU A 35 8.13 1.93 10.07
C GLU A 35 8.31 0.99 11.28
N SER A 36 7.62 -0.14 11.27
CA SER A 36 7.70 -1.15 12.34
C SER A 36 8.80 -2.20 12.13
N GLY A 37 9.57 -2.14 11.03
CA GLY A 37 10.57 -3.16 10.69
C GLY A 37 9.97 -4.54 10.42
N LEU A 38 8.72 -4.59 9.95
CA LEU A 38 7.96 -5.82 9.69
C LEU A 38 8.05 -6.24 8.22
N VAL A 39 9.18 -5.97 7.57
CA VAL A 39 9.45 -6.39 6.19
C VAL A 39 10.18 -7.74 6.19
N PRO A 40 10.01 -8.59 5.15
CA PRO A 40 9.15 -8.42 3.97
C PRO A 40 7.65 -8.57 4.26
N VAL A 41 6.81 -7.85 3.49
CA VAL A 41 5.35 -7.85 3.64
C VAL A 41 4.66 -8.46 2.42
N LEU A 42 3.59 -9.24 2.66
CA LEU A 42 2.66 -9.69 1.64
C LEU A 42 1.34 -8.91 1.80
N VAL A 43 0.92 -8.22 0.74
CA VAL A 43 -0.35 -7.49 0.71
C VAL A 43 -1.34 -8.26 -0.16
N GLU A 44 -2.51 -8.55 0.39
CA GLU A 44 -3.61 -9.20 -0.33
C GLU A 44 -4.79 -8.22 -0.45
N SER A 45 -5.38 -8.14 -1.65
CA SER A 45 -6.57 -7.32 -1.95
C SER A 45 -7.51 -8.13 -2.84
N ASP A 46 -8.80 -8.07 -2.57
CA ASP A 46 -9.85 -8.73 -3.36
C ASP A 46 -10.24 -7.91 -4.62
N SER A 47 -9.72 -6.69 -4.74
CA SER A 47 -9.96 -5.78 -5.84
C SER A 47 -8.92 -5.94 -6.95
N LEU A 48 -9.25 -6.76 -7.94
CA LEU A 48 -8.41 -6.95 -9.13
C LEU A 48 -8.01 -5.62 -9.79
N GLY A 49 -8.89 -4.62 -9.76
CA GLY A 49 -8.62 -3.29 -10.31
C GLY A 49 -7.51 -2.55 -9.58
N VAL A 50 -7.46 -2.65 -8.24
CA VAL A 50 -6.40 -2.03 -7.42
C VAL A 50 -5.09 -2.79 -7.59
N VAL A 51 -5.13 -4.13 -7.54
CA VAL A 51 -3.96 -4.99 -7.76
C VAL A 51 -3.34 -4.73 -9.13
N THR A 52 -4.15 -4.68 -10.19
CA THR A 52 -3.67 -4.40 -11.56
C THR A 52 -3.05 -3.02 -11.65
N LEU A 53 -3.66 -2.02 -11.03
CA LEU A 53 -3.16 -0.65 -11.07
C LEU A 53 -1.80 -0.52 -10.37
N ILE A 54 -1.65 -1.10 -9.16
CA ILE A 54 -0.38 -1.12 -8.42
C ILE A 54 0.70 -1.85 -9.22
N ASN A 55 0.39 -3.06 -9.71
CA ASN A 55 1.35 -3.88 -10.45
C ASN A 55 1.73 -3.30 -11.81
N SER A 56 0.86 -2.51 -12.44
CA SER A 56 1.15 -1.88 -13.73
C SER A 56 2.24 -0.81 -13.64
N GLY A 57 2.52 -0.28 -12.44
CA GLY A 57 3.50 0.79 -12.21
C GLY A 57 3.27 2.05 -13.04
N THR A 58 2.12 2.17 -13.71
CA THR A 58 1.87 3.22 -14.69
C THR A 58 1.38 4.46 -13.94
N PRO A 59 2.10 5.59 -13.96
CA PRO A 59 1.66 6.80 -13.29
C PRO A 59 0.45 7.35 -14.03
N ASN A 60 -0.74 7.03 -13.53
CA ASN A 60 -1.96 7.70 -13.93
C ASN A 60 -2.00 9.06 -13.22
N LEU A 61 -2.32 10.13 -13.95
CA LEU A 61 -2.48 11.47 -13.36
C LEU A 61 -3.71 11.58 -12.44
N ALA A 62 -4.55 10.54 -12.40
CA ALA A 62 -5.60 10.39 -11.40
C ALA A 62 -5.01 10.14 -10.00
N GLU A 63 -5.71 10.58 -8.95
CA GLU A 63 -5.30 10.44 -7.53
C GLU A 63 -4.82 9.03 -7.18
N ILE A 64 -5.49 8.00 -7.71
CA ILE A 64 -5.14 6.61 -7.48
C ILE A 64 -3.78 6.20 -8.05
N GLY A 65 -3.34 6.83 -9.16
CA GLY A 65 -2.03 6.58 -9.76
C GLY A 65 -0.88 7.18 -8.95
N LEU A 66 -1.10 8.35 -8.33
CA LEU A 66 -0.15 8.93 -7.38
C LEU A 66 0.04 8.01 -6.17
N ILE A 67 -1.07 7.51 -5.60
CA ILE A 67 -1.04 6.58 -4.46
C ILE A 67 -0.29 5.28 -4.81
N CYS A 68 -0.53 4.72 -6.01
CA CYS A 68 0.17 3.51 -6.45
C CYS A 68 1.67 3.74 -6.67
N LYS A 69 2.06 4.92 -7.17
CA LYS A 69 3.46 5.30 -7.30
C LYS A 69 4.14 5.38 -5.93
N ASP A 70 3.46 5.97 -4.94
CA ASP A 70 3.98 6.07 -3.57
C ASP A 70 4.10 4.68 -2.93
N VAL A 71 3.15 3.77 -3.18
CA VAL A 71 3.23 2.36 -2.76
C VAL A 71 4.52 1.71 -3.28
N GLY A 72 4.78 1.82 -4.59
CA GLY A 72 5.99 1.26 -5.20
C GLY A 72 7.28 1.84 -4.62
N ALA A 73 7.30 3.16 -4.37
CA ALA A 73 8.45 3.83 -3.77
C ALA A 73 8.73 3.35 -2.34
N ARG A 74 7.68 3.18 -1.51
CA ARG A 74 7.82 2.71 -0.12
C ARG A 74 8.26 1.26 0.00
N ILE A 75 7.76 0.39 -0.89
CA ILE A 75 8.23 -1.00 -0.96
C ILE A 75 9.72 -1.03 -1.28
N PHE A 76 10.16 -0.22 -2.25
CA PHE A 76 11.57 -0.14 -2.63
C PHE A 76 12.45 0.42 -1.52
N GLU A 77 11.98 1.44 -0.79
CA GLU A 77 12.65 2.00 0.39
C GLU A 77 12.84 0.93 1.48
N GLY A 78 11.77 0.20 1.84
CA GLY A 78 11.84 -0.89 2.81
C GLY A 78 12.78 -2.03 2.40
N LEU A 79 12.91 -2.29 1.09
CA LEU A 79 13.86 -3.27 0.55
C LEU A 79 15.33 -2.81 0.66
N LEU A 80 15.60 -1.51 0.54
CA LEU A 80 16.95 -0.95 0.61
C LEU A 80 17.44 -0.73 2.04
N THR A 81 16.54 -0.45 2.99
CA THR A 81 16.91 -0.13 4.37
C THR A 81 17.16 -1.36 5.24
N GLY A 82 16.73 -2.55 4.82
CA GLY A 82 17.13 -3.83 5.42
C GLY A 82 16.85 -3.98 6.92
N VAL A 83 15.87 -3.23 7.43
CA VAL A 83 15.34 -3.38 8.80
C VAL A 83 14.48 -4.64 8.86
#